data_AF-A0A1F8NMD7-F1
#
_entry.id   AF-A0A1F8NMD7-F1
#
_cell.length_a   1.000
_cell.length_b   1.000
_cell.length_c   1.000
_cell.angle_alpha   90.00
_cell.angle_beta   90.00
_cell.angle_gamma   90.00
#
_symmetry.space_group_name_H-M   'P 1'
#
loop_
_entity.id
_entity.type
_entity.pdbx_description
1 polymer ?
#
loop_
_entity_poly.entity_id
_entity_poly.type
_entity_poly.pdbx_seq_one_letter_code
_entity_poly.pdbx_strand_id
1 'polypeptide(L)'
;MAKSLEYDLRYIKAGLEILEEYLLSDDVFWPLGVKPPEGDPDYPRLTLDWLLLIRTRLAAHPTSGDQKNQVEQVISELELNRSKWRVAWERKAAHCYQVRERMWRDYIQEYQDNPQENADRYRYEVRLRVMLELLKSEFRPQNIGEGDLLLSLDSYLKSTLIPGSFIWDPEIQAGFPRNTYWFLYGKLASRFKK
;
A
#
# COMPACT_ATOMS: atom_id res chain seq x y z
N MET A 1 -8.89 6.97 -3.30
CA MET A 1 -9.49 6.79 -1.96
C MET A 1 -8.43 7.12 -0.91
N ALA A 2 -8.00 8.36 -0.93
CA ALA A 2 -7.20 8.99 0.11
C ALA A 2 -8.16 9.32 1.24
N LYS A 3 -7.73 8.99 2.44
CA LYS A 3 -8.25 9.55 3.67
C LYS A 3 -7.60 10.92 3.90
N SER A 4 -8.13 11.70 4.83
CA SER A 4 -7.54 13.01 5.17
C SER A 4 -6.13 12.85 5.74
N LEU A 5 -5.33 13.92 5.68
CA LEU A 5 -4.03 14.00 6.36
C LEU A 5 -4.15 13.64 7.86
N GLU A 6 -5.21 14.13 8.52
CA GLU A 6 -5.47 13.87 9.93
C GLU A 6 -5.75 12.39 10.22
N TYR A 7 -6.53 11.73 9.35
CA TYR A 7 -6.78 10.30 9.46
C TYR A 7 -5.48 9.49 9.41
N ASP A 8 -4.63 9.83 8.44
CA ASP A 8 -3.33 9.20 8.25
C ASP A 8 -2.38 9.46 9.43
N LEU A 9 -2.35 10.69 9.96
CA LEU A 9 -1.56 11.06 11.14
C LEU A 9 -2.04 10.30 12.40
N ARG A 10 -3.34 10.16 12.60
CA ARG A 10 -3.89 9.41 13.75
C ARG A 10 -3.55 7.93 13.63
N TYR A 11 -3.71 7.35 12.45
CA TYR A 11 -3.39 5.94 12.22
C TYR A 11 -1.90 5.66 12.47
N ILE A 12 -0.98 6.45 11.89
CA ILE A 12 0.46 6.16 12.00
C ILE A 12 0.94 6.28 13.45
N LYS A 13 0.43 7.27 14.21
CA LYS A 13 0.73 7.42 15.64
C LYS A 13 0.29 6.20 16.45
N ALA A 14 -0.96 5.76 16.27
CA ALA A 14 -1.46 4.56 16.94
C ALA A 14 -0.67 3.30 16.54
N GLY A 15 -0.26 3.20 15.27
CA GLY A 15 0.58 2.10 14.79
C GLY A 15 1.97 2.09 15.41
N LEU A 16 2.58 3.27 15.61
CA LEU A 16 3.89 3.43 16.25
C LEU A 16 3.89 2.98 17.71
N GLU A 17 2.81 3.26 18.45
CA GLU A 17 2.68 2.87 19.87
C GLU A 17 2.77 1.35 20.09
N ILE A 18 2.26 0.56 19.14
CA ILE A 18 2.23 -0.91 19.21
C ILE A 18 3.17 -1.58 18.21
N LEU A 19 4.03 -0.81 17.54
CA LEU A 19 4.84 -1.29 16.41
C LEU A 19 5.80 -2.40 16.83
N GLU A 20 6.41 -2.28 18.01
CA GLU A 20 7.36 -3.26 18.52
C GLU A 20 6.69 -4.64 18.70
N GLU A 21 5.55 -4.69 19.40
CA GLU A 21 4.78 -5.93 19.59
C GLU A 21 4.33 -6.52 18.26
N TYR A 22 3.85 -5.67 17.35
CA TYR A 22 3.45 -6.10 16.02
C TYR A 22 4.62 -6.71 15.24
N LEU A 23 5.80 -6.06 15.23
CA LEU A 23 6.97 -6.54 14.50
C LEU A 23 7.49 -7.88 15.03
N LEU A 24 7.38 -8.11 16.35
CA LEU A 24 7.82 -9.34 17.00
C LEU A 24 6.79 -10.48 16.92
N SER A 25 5.52 -10.18 16.61
CA SER A 25 4.49 -11.19 16.37
C SER A 25 4.70 -11.92 15.03
N ASP A 26 4.00 -13.04 14.84
CA ASP A 26 3.91 -13.71 13.53
C ASP A 26 2.74 -13.21 12.67
N ASP A 27 1.81 -12.45 13.25
CA ASP A 27 0.59 -11.98 12.58
C ASP A 27 0.87 -10.90 11.52
N VAL A 28 0.24 -11.03 10.36
CA VAL A 28 0.27 -9.99 9.31
C VAL A 28 -0.73 -8.88 9.61
N PHE A 29 -1.91 -9.23 10.11
CA PHE A 29 -3.03 -8.33 10.34
C PHE A 29 -3.29 -8.13 11.84
N TRP A 30 -2.71 -7.07 12.40
CA TRP A 30 -2.73 -6.82 13.83
C TRP A 30 -3.83 -5.83 14.23
N PRO A 31 -4.54 -6.02 15.35
CA PRO A 31 -5.52 -5.04 15.82
C PRO A 31 -4.82 -3.73 16.21
N LEU A 32 -5.27 -2.60 15.66
CA LEU A 32 -4.72 -1.27 16.01
C LEU A 32 -5.15 -0.82 17.42
N GLY A 33 -6.21 -1.40 17.99
CA GLY A 33 -6.68 -1.09 19.35
C GLY A 33 -7.36 0.27 19.54
N VAL A 34 -7.36 1.14 18.52
CA VAL A 34 -7.99 2.46 18.56
C VAL A 34 -9.16 2.57 17.58
N LYS A 35 -10.13 3.43 17.91
CA LYS A 35 -11.23 3.80 17.01
C LYS A 35 -11.01 5.20 16.45
N PRO A 36 -11.40 5.45 15.20
CA PRO A 36 -11.39 6.81 14.66
C PRO A 36 -12.47 7.68 15.33
N PRO A 37 -12.39 9.02 15.22
CA PRO A 37 -13.46 9.92 15.63
C PRO A 37 -14.78 9.62 14.91
N GLU A 38 -15.89 10.10 15.47
CA GLU A 38 -17.20 9.95 14.84
C GLU A 38 -17.22 10.60 13.45
N GLY A 39 -17.78 9.88 12.47
CA GLY A 39 -17.83 10.31 11.06
C GLY A 39 -16.65 9.82 10.21
N ASP A 40 -15.54 9.41 10.82
CA ASP A 40 -14.43 8.78 10.11
C ASP A 40 -14.67 7.26 9.94
N PRO A 41 -14.22 6.66 8.83
CA PRO A 41 -14.34 5.22 8.59
C PRO A 41 -13.39 4.43 9.48
N ASP A 42 -13.78 3.22 9.91
CA ASP A 42 -12.94 2.35 10.74
C ASP A 42 -11.49 2.25 10.24
N TYR A 43 -10.55 2.25 11.19
CA TYR A 43 -9.15 1.99 10.86
C TYR A 43 -8.99 0.54 10.37
N PRO A 44 -8.23 0.33 9.28
CA PRO A 44 -7.85 -1.02 8.91
C PRO A 44 -6.97 -1.63 10.00
N ARG A 45 -6.82 -2.95 9.96
CA ARG A 45 -5.83 -3.63 10.81
C ARG A 45 -4.43 -3.12 10.47
N LEU A 46 -3.58 -3.05 11.50
CA LEU A 46 -2.18 -2.73 11.36
C LEU A 46 -1.49 -3.79 10.52
N THR A 47 -0.97 -3.33 9.37
CA THR A 47 -0.02 -4.08 8.55
C THR A 47 1.14 -3.18 8.14
N LEU A 48 2.31 -3.76 7.89
CA LEU A 48 3.50 -2.98 7.54
C LEU A 48 3.32 -2.22 6.22
N ASP A 49 2.68 -2.84 5.23
CA ASP A 49 2.34 -2.19 3.96
C ASP A 49 1.40 -1.00 4.12
N TRP A 50 0.49 -1.03 5.10
CA TRP A 50 -0.40 0.09 5.37
C TRP A 50 0.35 1.26 6.01
N LEU A 51 1.28 0.99 6.94
CA LEU A 51 2.16 2.01 7.49
C LEU A 51 2.99 2.68 6.39
N LEU A 52 3.58 1.89 5.49
CA LEU A 52 4.36 2.41 4.37
C LEU A 52 3.52 3.23 3.41
N LEU A 53 2.29 2.79 3.12
CA LEU A 53 1.36 3.52 2.26
C LEU A 53 0.97 4.86 2.88
N ILE A 54 0.65 4.89 4.16
CA ILE A 54 0.35 6.12 4.90
C ILE A 54 1.56 7.04 4.93
N ARG A 55 2.76 6.53 5.22
CA ARG A 55 4.00 7.32 5.18
C ARG A 55 4.17 8.01 3.83
N THR A 56 3.97 7.29 2.74
CA THR A 56 4.06 7.85 1.37
C THR A 56 2.99 8.91 1.11
N ARG A 57 1.75 8.70 1.59
CA ARG A 57 0.65 9.67 1.45
C ARG A 57 0.89 10.93 2.28
N LEU A 58 1.34 10.80 3.52
CA LEU A 58 1.69 11.92 4.40
C LEU A 58 2.81 12.78 3.80
N ALA A 59 3.84 12.14 3.23
CA ALA A 59 4.94 12.85 2.57
C ALA A 59 4.50 13.58 1.29
N ALA A 60 3.42 13.12 0.64
CA ALA A 60 2.90 13.69 -0.60
C ALA A 60 1.84 14.78 -0.38
N HIS A 61 1.10 14.73 0.73
CA HIS A 61 0.03 15.67 1.00
C HIS A 61 0.55 17.11 1.12
N PRO A 62 -0.18 18.09 0.58
CA PRO A 62 0.06 19.49 0.90
C PRO A 62 -0.12 19.72 2.40
N THR A 63 0.85 20.38 3.03
CA THR A 63 0.84 20.64 4.49
C THR A 63 1.05 22.12 4.78
N SER A 64 0.36 22.62 5.80
CA SER A 64 0.69 23.89 6.47
C SER A 64 1.90 23.74 7.40
N GLY A 65 2.43 24.84 7.95
CA GLY A 65 3.62 24.82 8.81
C GLY A 65 3.54 23.83 9.98
N ASP A 66 2.46 23.90 10.77
CA ASP A 66 2.27 23.01 11.93
C ASP A 66 2.05 21.55 11.52
N GLN A 67 1.31 21.32 10.43
CA GLN A 67 1.08 19.98 9.89
C GLN A 67 2.37 19.36 9.37
N LYS A 68 3.24 20.15 8.73
CA LYS A 68 4.53 19.69 8.22
C LYS A 68 5.42 19.18 9.35
N ASN A 69 5.52 19.92 10.45
CA ASN A 69 6.29 19.49 11.62
C ASN A 69 5.76 18.16 12.19
N GLN A 70 4.43 18.00 12.28
CA GLN A 70 3.83 16.74 12.75
C GLN A 70 4.14 15.57 11.82
N VAL A 71 4.07 15.78 10.50
CA VAL A 71 4.40 14.78 9.49
C VAL A 71 5.88 14.38 9.58
N GLU A 72 6.79 15.36 9.65
CA GLU A 72 8.23 15.11 9.76
C GLU A 72 8.58 14.33 11.03
N GLN A 73 7.93 14.65 12.15
CA GLN A 73 8.11 13.96 13.42
C GLN A 73 7.71 12.49 13.33
N VAL A 74 6.48 12.19 12.87
CA VAL A 74 6.00 10.79 12.83
C VAL A 74 6.76 9.95 11.79
N ILE A 75 7.18 10.55 10.67
CA ILE A 75 8.01 9.85 9.68
C ILE A 75 9.38 9.54 10.27
N SER A 76 9.99 10.49 10.97
CA SER A 76 11.30 10.28 11.62
C SER A 76 11.22 9.21 12.70
N GLU A 77 10.15 9.18 13.50
CA GLU A 77 9.92 8.13 14.50
C GLU A 77 9.73 6.74 13.87
N LEU A 78 9.04 6.66 12.74
CA LEU A 78 8.91 5.41 11.98
C LEU A 78 10.26 4.91 11.46
N GLU A 79 11.10 5.78 10.89
CA GLU A 79 12.42 5.40 10.39
C GLU A 79 13.39 5.00 11.52
N LEU A 80 13.27 5.63 12.70
CA LEU A 80 14.01 5.22 13.90
C LEU A 80 13.59 3.81 14.34
N ASN A 81 12.29 3.51 14.39
CA ASN A 81 11.79 2.18 14.73
C ASN A 81 12.20 1.13 13.69
N ARG A 82 12.10 1.46 12.40
CA ARG A 82 12.59 0.62 11.30
C ARG A 82 14.07 0.29 11.46
N SER A 83 14.90 1.26 11.82
CA SER A 83 16.34 1.07 12.04
C SER A 83 16.63 0.24 13.29
N LYS A 84 15.92 0.52 14.40
CA LYS A 84 16.02 -0.22 15.68
C LYS A 84 15.67 -1.70 15.51
N TRP A 85 14.57 -1.98 14.80
CA TRP A 85 14.00 -3.31 14.64
C TRP A 85 14.25 -3.93 13.27
N ARG A 86 15.36 -3.55 12.61
CA ARG A 86 15.63 -3.86 11.20
C ARG A 86 15.35 -5.31 10.79
N VAL A 87 15.85 -6.28 11.54
CA VAL A 87 15.66 -7.70 11.19
C VAL A 87 14.19 -8.13 11.30
N ALA A 88 13.50 -7.70 12.36
CA ALA A 88 12.07 -7.98 12.53
C ALA A 88 11.23 -7.28 11.46
N TRP A 89 11.59 -6.04 11.12
CA TRP A 89 10.98 -5.26 10.03
C TRP A 89 11.13 -5.96 8.67
N GLU A 90 12.34 -6.36 8.28
CA GLU A 90 12.61 -7.06 7.01
C GLU A 90 11.82 -8.37 6.94
N ARG A 91 11.78 -9.15 8.03
CA ARG A 91 10.97 -10.39 8.11
C ARG A 91 9.48 -10.11 7.99
N LYS A 92 8.96 -9.09 8.69
CA LYS A 92 7.55 -8.70 8.62
C LYS A 92 7.19 -8.21 7.22
N ALA A 93 8.07 -7.46 6.57
CA ALA A 93 7.89 -7.00 5.20
C ALA A 93 7.78 -8.16 4.21
N ALA A 94 8.68 -9.15 4.30
CA ALA A 94 8.62 -10.36 3.48
C ALA A 94 7.30 -11.12 3.68
N HIS A 95 6.86 -11.29 4.93
CA HIS A 95 5.60 -11.97 5.24
C HIS A 95 4.39 -11.21 4.68
N CYS A 96 4.34 -9.89 4.86
CA CYS A 96 3.29 -9.05 4.28
C CYS A 96 3.30 -9.13 2.75
N TYR A 97 4.48 -9.14 2.12
CA TYR A 97 4.63 -9.21 0.66
C TYR A 97 4.01 -10.49 0.11
N GLN A 98 4.32 -11.65 0.70
CA GLN A 98 3.77 -12.94 0.27
C GLN A 98 2.23 -12.99 0.37
N VAL A 99 1.66 -12.42 1.44
CA VAL A 99 0.20 -12.32 1.58
C VAL A 99 -0.39 -11.40 0.52
N ARG A 100 0.21 -10.23 0.27
CA ARG A 100 -0.27 -9.27 -0.73
C ARG A 100 -0.13 -9.79 -2.16
N GLU A 101 0.94 -10.54 -2.45
CA GLU A 101 1.17 -11.12 -3.77
C GLU A 101 0.11 -12.17 -4.08
N ARG A 102 -0.24 -13.01 -3.10
CA ARG A 102 -1.36 -13.96 -3.20
C ARG A 102 -2.67 -13.24 -3.50
N MET A 103 -3.04 -12.24 -2.69
CA MET A 103 -4.28 -11.48 -2.89
C MET A 103 -4.32 -10.79 -4.26
N TRP A 104 -3.19 -10.22 -4.69
CA TRP A 104 -3.09 -9.55 -5.98
C TRP A 104 -3.21 -10.52 -7.16
N ARG A 105 -2.54 -11.67 -7.08
CA ARG A 105 -2.68 -12.74 -8.07
C ARG A 105 -4.13 -13.23 -8.15
N ASP A 106 -4.76 -13.47 -7.01
CA ASP A 106 -6.13 -13.98 -6.95
C ASP A 106 -7.10 -12.98 -7.62
N TYR A 107 -6.95 -11.67 -7.35
CA TYR A 107 -7.71 -10.63 -8.05
C TYR A 107 -7.45 -10.60 -9.58
N ILE A 108 -6.19 -10.69 -10.01
CA ILE A 108 -5.85 -10.71 -11.44
C ILE A 108 -6.46 -11.94 -12.13
N GLN A 109 -6.48 -13.10 -11.47
CA GLN A 109 -7.13 -14.29 -11.97
C GLN A 109 -8.66 -14.12 -12.08
N GLU A 110 -9.32 -13.58 -11.05
CA GLU A 110 -10.76 -13.27 -11.10
C GLU A 110 -11.09 -12.32 -12.27
N TYR A 111 -10.23 -11.33 -12.53
CA TYR A 111 -10.38 -10.45 -13.68
C TYR A 111 -10.13 -11.14 -15.02
N GLN A 112 -9.17 -12.07 -15.10
CA GLN A 112 -8.96 -12.88 -16.31
C GLN A 112 -10.19 -13.73 -16.64
N ASP A 113 -10.77 -14.35 -15.62
CA ASP A 113 -11.91 -15.25 -15.78
C ASP A 113 -13.18 -14.47 -16.16
N ASN A 114 -13.43 -13.33 -15.51
CA ASN A 114 -14.62 -12.50 -15.73
C ASN A 114 -14.29 -10.99 -15.78
N PRO A 115 -13.75 -10.47 -16.91
CA PRO A 115 -13.34 -9.07 -17.01
C PRO A 115 -14.49 -8.07 -16.79
N GLN A 116 -15.69 -8.41 -17.24
CA GLN A 116 -16.88 -7.55 -17.12
C GLN A 116 -17.28 -7.30 -15.67
N GLU A 117 -17.15 -8.30 -14.81
CA GLU A 117 -17.58 -8.22 -13.41
C GLU A 117 -16.48 -7.63 -12.49
N ASN A 118 -15.22 -7.69 -12.91
CA ASN A 118 -14.07 -7.39 -12.06
C ASN A 118 -13.27 -6.14 -12.46
N ALA A 119 -13.50 -5.56 -13.65
CA ALA A 119 -12.79 -4.36 -14.09
C ALA A 119 -12.98 -3.17 -13.13
N ASP A 120 -14.20 -2.94 -12.64
CA ASP A 120 -14.51 -1.79 -11.77
C ASP A 120 -13.89 -1.92 -10.37
N ARG A 121 -13.60 -3.15 -9.92
CA ARG A 121 -12.89 -3.42 -8.66
C ARG A 121 -11.45 -2.92 -8.69
N TYR A 122 -10.87 -2.74 -9.87
CA TYR A 122 -9.47 -2.32 -10.04
C TYR A 122 -9.13 -1.06 -9.25
N ARG A 123 -10.04 -0.09 -9.20
CA ARG A 123 -9.84 1.17 -8.47
C ARG A 123 -9.53 0.99 -6.98
N TYR A 124 -9.93 -0.14 -6.42
CA TYR A 124 -9.70 -0.53 -5.03
C TYR A 124 -8.53 -1.52 -4.92
N GLU A 125 -8.50 -2.53 -5.79
CA GLU A 125 -7.57 -3.66 -5.72
C GLU A 125 -6.14 -3.27 -6.13
N VAL A 126 -5.98 -2.25 -6.97
CA VAL A 126 -4.67 -1.69 -7.37
C VAL A 126 -3.81 -1.26 -6.17
N ARG A 127 -4.45 -1.00 -5.02
CA ARG A 127 -3.76 -0.73 -3.76
C ARG A 127 -2.85 -1.89 -3.34
N LEU A 128 -3.23 -3.14 -3.61
CA LEU A 128 -2.39 -4.30 -3.34
C LEU A 128 -1.08 -4.22 -4.13
N ARG A 129 -1.13 -3.76 -5.39
CA ARG A 129 0.08 -3.57 -6.21
C ARG A 129 0.95 -2.42 -5.72
N VAL A 130 0.37 -1.34 -5.20
CA VAL A 130 1.10 -0.27 -4.50
C VAL A 130 1.82 -0.83 -3.27
N MET A 131 1.12 -1.62 -2.45
CA MET A 131 1.68 -2.26 -1.26
C MET A 131 2.85 -3.18 -1.60
N LEU A 132 2.74 -3.96 -2.68
CA LEU A 132 3.84 -4.80 -3.17
C LEU A 132 5.06 -3.97 -3.56
N GLU A 133 4.86 -2.83 -4.25
CA GLU A 133 5.96 -1.94 -4.61
C GLU A 133 6.67 -1.37 -3.38
N LEU A 134 5.88 -0.93 -2.40
CA LEU A 134 6.39 -0.36 -1.15
C LEU A 134 7.12 -1.39 -0.30
N LEU A 135 6.59 -2.61 -0.19
CA LEU A 135 7.21 -3.68 0.59
C LEU A 135 8.50 -4.19 -0.06
N LYS A 136 8.57 -4.23 -1.39
CA LYS A 136 9.74 -4.74 -2.13
C LYS A 136 11.03 -3.98 -1.80
N SER A 137 10.96 -2.70 -1.42
CA SER A 137 12.13 -1.93 -0.98
C SER A 137 12.58 -2.25 0.44
N GLU A 138 11.80 -3.01 1.20
CA GLU A 138 11.99 -3.21 2.64
C GLU A 138 12.70 -4.51 3.00
N PHE A 139 12.89 -5.42 2.05
CA PHE A 139 13.60 -6.67 2.26
C PHE A 139 14.33 -7.10 0.98
N ARG A 140 15.31 -7.99 1.13
CA ARG A 140 15.90 -8.68 -0.03
C ARG A 140 15.14 -9.98 -0.24
N PRO A 141 14.57 -10.23 -1.44
CA PRO A 141 13.96 -11.52 -1.74
C PRO A 141 14.96 -12.63 -1.47
N GLN A 142 14.56 -13.62 -0.66
CA GLN A 142 15.42 -14.75 -0.36
C GLN A 142 15.46 -15.75 -1.52
N ASN A 143 14.45 -15.71 -2.40
CA ASN A 143 14.27 -16.62 -3.52
C ASN A 143 14.08 -15.86 -4.84
N ILE A 144 14.68 -16.40 -5.91
CA ILE A 144 14.64 -15.83 -7.26
C ILE A 144 13.19 -15.78 -7.82
N GLY A 145 12.35 -16.75 -7.46
CA GLY A 145 10.98 -16.90 -8.02
C GLY A 145 9.93 -15.89 -7.55
N GLU A 146 10.12 -15.20 -6.41
CA GLU A 146 9.17 -14.15 -5.95
C GLU A 146 9.18 -12.92 -6.89
N GLY A 147 10.27 -12.69 -7.62
CA GLY A 147 10.33 -11.64 -8.64
C GLY A 147 9.57 -12.03 -9.91
N ASP A 148 9.63 -13.30 -10.30
CA ASP A 148 9.12 -13.78 -11.58
C ASP A 148 7.59 -13.76 -11.65
N LEU A 149 6.92 -14.12 -10.54
CA LEU A 149 5.45 -14.09 -10.48
C LEU A 149 4.91 -12.67 -10.64
N LEU A 150 5.40 -11.70 -9.85
CA LEU A 150 4.94 -10.32 -9.97
C LEU A 150 5.22 -9.73 -11.36
N LEU A 151 6.35 -10.07 -12.00
CA LEU A 151 6.65 -9.66 -13.37
C LEU A 151 5.64 -10.22 -14.39
N SER A 152 5.20 -11.47 -14.21
CA SER A 152 4.18 -12.07 -15.08
C SER A 152 2.82 -11.39 -14.92
N LEU A 153 2.42 -11.08 -13.67
CA LEU A 153 1.19 -10.33 -13.37
C LEU A 153 1.25 -8.91 -13.94
N ASP A 154 2.41 -8.24 -13.81
CA ASP A 154 2.63 -6.90 -14.37
C ASP A 154 2.57 -6.91 -15.90
N SER A 155 3.08 -7.96 -16.55
CA SER A 155 3.04 -8.10 -18.00
C SER A 155 1.61 -8.26 -18.52
N TYR A 156 0.81 -9.07 -17.83
CA TYR A 156 -0.63 -9.20 -18.11
C TYR A 156 -1.39 -7.90 -17.82
N LEU A 157 -1.12 -7.25 -16.70
CA LEU A 157 -1.76 -5.98 -16.37
C LEU A 157 -1.46 -4.93 -17.45
N LYS A 158 -0.21 -4.81 -17.92
CA LYS A 158 0.16 -3.87 -18.99
C LYS A 158 -0.57 -4.10 -20.30
N SER A 159 -0.89 -5.36 -20.65
CA SER A 159 -1.60 -5.66 -21.90
C SER A 159 -3.09 -5.31 -21.86
N THR A 160 -3.64 -5.16 -20.65
CA THR A 160 -5.08 -4.94 -20.42
C THR A 160 -5.43 -3.57 -19.83
N LEU A 161 -4.44 -2.89 -19.24
CA LEU A 161 -4.59 -1.56 -18.67
C LEU A 161 -4.78 -0.53 -19.78
N ILE A 162 -5.87 0.20 -19.72
CA ILE A 162 -6.12 1.37 -20.55
C ILE A 162 -5.50 2.58 -19.85
N PRO A 163 -4.45 3.21 -20.39
CA PRO A 163 -3.82 4.36 -19.76
C PRO A 163 -4.81 5.52 -19.57
N GLY A 164 -4.66 6.25 -18.46
CA GLY A 164 -5.53 7.34 -18.09
C GLY A 164 -4.90 8.32 -17.11
N SER A 165 -5.74 9.10 -16.43
CA SER A 165 -5.33 9.95 -15.31
C SER A 165 -4.99 9.13 -14.08
N PHE A 166 -4.36 9.78 -13.09
CA PHE A 166 -4.19 9.21 -11.76
C PHE A 166 -5.56 8.86 -11.17
N ILE A 167 -5.72 7.64 -10.64
CA ILE A 167 -7.02 7.10 -10.19
C ILE A 167 -7.32 7.31 -8.71
N TRP A 168 -6.33 7.79 -7.95
CA TRP A 168 -6.52 8.25 -6.58
C TRP A 168 -6.60 9.77 -6.53
N ASP A 169 -6.66 10.30 -5.31
CA ASP A 169 -6.90 11.71 -5.06
C ASP A 169 -5.69 12.54 -5.52
N PRO A 170 -5.90 13.62 -6.31
CA PRO A 170 -4.81 14.36 -6.93
C PRO A 170 -3.78 14.92 -5.94
N GLU A 171 -4.21 15.22 -4.72
CA GLU A 171 -3.36 15.78 -3.65
C GLU A 171 -2.17 14.89 -3.29
N ILE A 172 -2.32 13.57 -3.38
CA ILE A 172 -1.24 12.61 -3.06
C ILE A 172 -0.46 12.18 -4.30
N GLN A 173 -0.83 12.64 -5.49
CA GLN A 173 -0.23 12.20 -6.75
C GLN A 173 1.30 12.40 -6.78
N ALA A 174 1.80 13.44 -6.12
CA ALA A 174 3.23 13.72 -6.03
C ALA A 174 4.05 12.57 -5.41
N GLY A 175 3.45 11.77 -4.52
CA GLY A 175 4.08 10.60 -3.90
C GLY A 175 4.06 9.33 -4.76
N PHE A 176 3.31 9.33 -5.85
CA PHE A 176 3.08 8.15 -6.69
C PHE A 176 3.43 8.42 -8.16
N PRO A 177 4.70 8.72 -8.48
CA PRO A 177 5.10 9.08 -9.84
C PRO A 177 4.84 7.95 -10.85
N ARG A 178 4.44 8.33 -12.06
CA ARG A 178 3.97 7.40 -13.12
C ARG A 178 5.00 6.37 -13.57
N ASN A 179 6.29 6.68 -13.50
CA ASN A 179 7.35 5.75 -13.89
C ASN A 179 7.38 4.51 -12.98
N THR A 180 7.18 4.69 -11.67
CA THR A 180 7.15 3.62 -10.68
C THR A 180 5.75 3.05 -10.54
N TYR A 181 4.74 3.91 -10.40
CA TYR A 181 3.36 3.54 -10.10
C TYR A 181 2.45 3.60 -11.33
N TRP A 182 2.94 3.17 -12.50
CA TRP A 182 2.21 3.23 -13.78
C TRP A 182 0.79 2.62 -13.71
N PHE A 183 0.60 1.61 -12.85
CA PHE A 183 -0.68 0.95 -12.59
C PHE A 183 -1.71 1.86 -11.89
N LEU A 184 -1.31 2.98 -11.27
CA LEU A 184 -2.25 4.00 -10.77
C LEU A 184 -2.73 4.98 -11.85
N TYR A 185 -2.30 4.83 -13.10
CA TYR A 185 -2.58 5.76 -14.19
C TYR A 185 -3.35 5.10 -15.33
N GLY A 186 -4.46 4.47 -14.99
CA GLY A 186 -5.32 3.80 -15.96
C GLY A 186 -6.45 3.01 -15.30
N LYS A 187 -7.24 2.36 -16.14
CA LYS A 187 -8.32 1.46 -15.73
C LYS A 187 -8.28 0.18 -16.54
N LEU A 188 -8.82 -0.90 -16.00
CA LEU A 188 -8.95 -2.15 -16.74
C LEU A 188 -10.07 -2.07 -17.77
N ALA A 189 -9.87 -2.76 -18.89
CA ALA A 189 -10.90 -2.91 -19.92
C ALA A 189 -11.99 -3.87 -19.46
N SER A 190 -13.24 -3.42 -19.38
CA SER A 190 -14.38 -4.31 -19.08
C SER A 190 -14.74 -5.24 -20.24
N ARG A 191 -14.23 -4.99 -21.45
CA ARG A 191 -14.44 -5.82 -22.63
C ARG A 191 -13.20 -5.80 -23.51
N PHE A 192 -12.67 -6.98 -23.83
CA PHE A 192 -11.66 -7.10 -24.87
C PHE A 192 -12.33 -6.73 -26.22
N LYS A 193 -11.75 -5.76 -26.95
CA LYS A 193 -12.11 -5.59 -28.36
C LYS A 193 -11.65 -6.86 -29.08
N LYS A 194 -12.60 -7.62 -29.61
CA LYS A 194 -12.34 -8.70 -30.56
C LYS A 194 -11.72 -8.11 -31.83
#